data_AF-A0A3M7Q7S4-F1
#
_entry.id   AF-A0A3M7Q7S4-F1
#
_cell.length_a   1.000
_cell.length_b   1.000
_cell.length_c   1.000
_cell.angle_alpha   90.00
_cell.angle_beta   90.00
_cell.angle_gamma   90.00
#
_symmetry.space_group_name_H-M   'P 1'
#
loop_
_entity.id
_entity.type
_entity.pdbx_description
1 polymer ?
#
loop_
_entity_poly.entity_id
_entity_poly.type
_entity_poly.pdbx_seq_one_letter_code
_entity_poly.pdbx_strand_id
1 'polypeptide(L)'
;MKAMDMKSRIELELRGREASTIKELNLDSCRSQQIEGLTDDFESLEVLSLINVGLTTLKGFPKLVNLKKLELSDNRISNGLDNLMN
;
A
#
# COMPACT_ATOMS: atom_id res chain seq x y z
N MET A 1 5.20 -17.48 13.64
CA MET A 1 4.77 -17.33 12.23
C MET A 1 5.56 -16.18 11.62
N LYS A 2 6.10 -16.35 10.41
CA LYS A 2 6.79 -15.27 9.70
C LYS A 2 5.71 -14.35 9.11
N ALA A 3 5.82 -13.05 9.35
CA ALA A 3 4.93 -12.08 8.71
C ALA A 3 5.11 -12.15 7.20
N MET A 4 4.00 -12.07 6.46
CA MET A 4 3.95 -12.06 5.00
C MET A 4 4.51 -10.74 4.46
N ASP A 5 5.27 -10.77 3.37
CA ASP A 5 5.71 -9.54 2.70
C ASP A 5 4.57 -8.86 1.91
N MET A 6 4.76 -7.57 1.60
CA MET A 6 3.73 -6.75 0.95
C MET A 6 3.33 -7.27 -0.44
N LYS A 7 4.29 -7.73 -1.25
CA LYS A 7 4.01 -8.25 -2.60
C LYS A 7 3.12 -9.49 -2.55
N SER A 8 3.50 -10.45 -1.70
CA SER A 8 2.70 -11.65 -1.47
C SER A 8 1.29 -11.31 -0.97
N ARG A 9 1.15 -10.29 -0.11
CA ARG A 9 -0.17 -9.83 0.35
C ARG A 9 -1.00 -9.23 -0.79
N ILE A 10 -0.40 -8.41 -1.65
CA ILE A 10 -1.08 -7.82 -2.82
C ILE A 10 -1.60 -8.92 -3.76
N GLU A 11 -0.78 -9.93 -4.07
CA GLU A 11 -1.19 -11.06 -4.91
C GLU A 11 -2.41 -11.79 -4.34
N LEU A 12 -2.46 -11.99 -3.02
CA LEU A 12 -3.59 -12.62 -2.34
C LEU A 12 -4.85 -11.76 -2.36
N GLU A 13 -4.74 -10.44 -2.20
CA GLU A 13 -5.89 -9.52 -2.24
C GLU A 13 -6.45 -9.34 -3.66
N LEU A 14 -5.58 -9.39 -4.68
CA LEU A 14 -5.98 -9.33 -6.07
C LEU A 14 -6.87 -10.53 -6.45
N ARG A 15 -6.55 -11.73 -5.94
CA ARG A 15 -7.26 -12.99 -6.26
C ARG A 15 -7.39 -13.22 -7.77
N GLY A 16 -6.34 -12.84 -8.52
CA GLY A 16 -6.31 -12.94 -9.98
C GLY A 16 -7.12 -11.87 -10.73
N ARG A 17 -7.72 -10.89 -10.05
CA ARG A 17 -8.32 -9.71 -10.69
C ARG A 17 -7.23 -8.74 -11.14
N GLU A 18 -7.55 -7.92 -12.14
CA GLU A 18 -6.67 -6.85 -12.57
C GLU A 18 -6.59 -5.73 -11.53
N ALA A 19 -5.39 -5.20 -11.29
CA ALA A 19 -5.14 -4.14 -10.31
C ALA A 19 -6.00 -2.89 -10.55
N SER A 20 -6.22 -2.55 -11.83
CA SER A 20 -7.04 -1.42 -12.27
C SER A 20 -8.50 -1.50 -11.83
N THR A 21 -8.99 -2.68 -11.45
CA THR A 21 -10.38 -2.90 -11.00
C THR A 21 -10.56 -2.84 -9.48
N ILE A 22 -9.47 -2.78 -8.72
CA ILE A 22 -9.51 -2.80 -7.26
C ILE A 22 -9.85 -1.41 -6.72
N LYS A 23 -10.93 -1.32 -5.93
CA LYS A 23 -11.37 -0.09 -5.27
C LYS A 23 -10.91 0.04 -3.82
N GLU A 24 -10.72 -1.08 -3.14
CA GLU A 24 -10.29 -1.12 -1.75
C GLU A 24 -9.21 -2.19 -1.59
N LEU A 25 -8.12 -1.84 -0.92
CA LEU A 25 -7.00 -2.73 -0.69
C LEU A 25 -6.55 -2.64 0.77
N ASN A 26 -6.62 -3.77 1.48
CA ASN A 26 -6.13 -3.90 2.85
C ASN A 26 -4.83 -4.70 2.86
N LEU A 27 -3.73 -4.04 3.22
CA LEU A 27 -2.40 -4.64 3.33
C LEU A 27 -1.90 -4.70 4.78
N ASP A 28 -2.81 -4.62 5.75
CA ASP A 28 -2.47 -4.55 7.17
C ASP A 28 -1.70 -5.79 7.62
N SER A 29 -0.79 -5.60 8.57
CA SER A 29 0.01 -6.68 9.19
C SER A 29 0.87 -7.49 8.22
N CYS A 30 1.08 -7.02 6.98
CA CYS A 30 2.22 -7.47 6.17
C CYS A 30 3.52 -6.85 6.68
N ARG A 31 4.67 -7.12 6.04
CA ARG A 31 5.95 -6.57 6.46
C ARG A 31 6.71 -5.96 5.30
N SER A 32 6.97 -4.66 5.37
CA SER A 32 7.88 -3.95 4.47
C SER A 32 8.41 -2.66 5.10
N GLN A 33 9.67 -2.31 4.82
CA GLN A 33 10.25 -1.03 5.27
C GLN A 33 9.92 0.14 4.35
N GLN A 34 9.57 -0.15 3.09
CA GLN A 34 9.18 0.81 2.05
C GLN A 34 8.00 0.24 1.23
N ILE A 35 7.42 1.02 0.32
CA ILE A 35 6.34 0.52 -0.54
C ILE A 35 6.89 -0.48 -1.57
N GLU A 36 6.28 -1.66 -1.69
CA GLU A 36 6.68 -2.70 -2.63
C GLU A 36 5.47 -3.40 -3.25
N GLY A 37 5.45 -3.52 -4.58
CA GLY A 37 4.38 -4.21 -5.32
C GLY A 37 3.12 -3.37 -5.58
N LEU A 38 2.95 -2.25 -4.88
CA LEU A 38 1.93 -1.25 -5.19
C LEU A 38 2.44 -0.35 -6.32
N THR A 39 1.68 -0.21 -7.40
CA THR A 39 2.05 0.53 -8.62
C THR A 39 0.95 1.53 -9.00
N ASP A 40 1.19 2.34 -10.04
CA ASP A 40 0.19 3.26 -10.58
C ASP A 40 -0.96 2.53 -11.30
N ASP A 41 -0.85 1.20 -11.53
CA ASP A 41 -1.87 0.37 -12.18
C ASP A 41 -3.15 0.22 -11.35
N PHE A 42 -3.11 0.59 -10.06
CA PHE A 42 -4.26 0.60 -9.16
C PHE A 42 -5.15 1.84 -9.39
N GLU A 43 -5.51 2.08 -10.65
CA GLU A 43 -6.17 3.31 -11.11
C GLU A 43 -7.53 3.55 -10.45
N SER A 44 -8.28 2.49 -10.12
CA SER A 44 -9.60 2.61 -9.45
C SER A 44 -9.53 2.64 -7.92
N LEU A 45 -8.33 2.61 -7.32
CA LEU A 45 -8.18 2.45 -5.88
C LEU A 45 -8.62 3.71 -5.13
N GLU A 46 -9.63 3.56 -4.28
CA GLU A 46 -10.23 4.65 -3.49
C GLU A 46 -9.82 4.57 -2.01
N VAL A 47 -9.61 3.35 -1.49
CA VAL A 47 -9.24 3.11 -0.08
C VAL A 47 -8.03 2.19 0.00
N LEU A 48 -6.98 2.65 0.70
CA LEU A 48 -5.78 1.86 0.97
C LEU A 48 -5.48 1.84 2.48
N SER A 49 -5.34 0.65 3.04
CA SER A 49 -4.91 0.45 4.43
C SER A 49 -3.54 -0.22 4.49
N LEU A 50 -2.62 0.42 5.22
CA LEU A 50 -1.23 0.02 5.44
C LEU A 50 -0.92 0.10 6.94
N ILE A 51 -1.73 -0.53 7.79
CA ILE A 51 -1.56 -0.47 9.25
C ILE A 51 -0.59 -1.55 9.73
N ASN A 52 0.33 -1.15 10.62
CA ASN A 52 1.31 -2.07 11.24
C ASN A 52 2.09 -2.88 10.20
N VAL A 53 2.54 -2.22 9.12
CA VAL A 53 3.29 -2.89 8.05
C VAL A 53 4.82 -2.71 8.21
N GLY A 54 5.25 -1.89 9.17
CA GLY A 54 6.67 -1.65 9.47
C GLY A 54 7.34 -0.63 8.56
N LEU A 55 6.57 0.21 7.86
CA LEU A 55 7.10 1.25 6.99
C LEU A 55 7.93 2.25 7.81
N THR A 56 9.11 2.59 7.30
CA THR A 56 9.97 3.67 7.81
C THR A 56 10.02 4.86 6.86
N THR A 57 9.56 4.65 5.61
CA THR A 57 9.51 5.65 4.54
C THR A 57 8.31 5.36 3.62
N LEU A 58 7.87 6.38 2.89
CA LEU A 58 6.90 6.29 1.79
C LEU A 58 7.57 6.33 0.41
N LYS A 59 8.89 6.11 0.34
CA LYS A 59 9.58 5.99 -0.94
C LYS A 59 8.93 4.90 -1.80
N GLY A 60 8.69 5.23 -3.06
CA GLY A 60 8.03 4.33 -4.00
C GLY A 60 6.51 4.27 -3.85
N PHE A 61 5.89 5.17 -3.07
CA PHE A 61 4.44 5.30 -3.05
C PHE A 61 3.96 5.74 -4.45
N PRO A 62 3.03 4.99 -5.08
CA PRO A 62 2.57 5.26 -6.43
C PRO A 62 1.61 6.46 -6.50
N LYS A 63 1.42 6.98 -7.71
CA LYS A 63 0.40 7.98 -7.99
C LYS A 63 -0.97 7.30 -8.11
N LEU A 64 -1.72 7.33 -7.01
CA LEU A 64 -3.06 6.73 -6.93
C LEU A 64 -4.13 7.81 -7.15
N VAL A 65 -4.43 8.09 -8.42
CA VAL A 65 -5.24 9.25 -8.85
C VAL A 65 -6.65 9.31 -8.26
N ASN A 66 -7.23 8.17 -7.88
CA ASN A 66 -8.58 8.07 -7.30
C ASN A 66 -8.57 7.82 -5.78
N LEU A 67 -7.40 7.85 -5.13
CA LEU A 67 -7.29 7.53 -3.71
C LEU A 67 -7.95 8.62 -2.86
N LYS A 68 -8.93 8.23 -2.05
CA LYS A 68 -9.70 9.11 -1.16
C LYS A 68 -9.34 8.91 0.30
N LYS A 69 -8.87 7.71 0.66
CA LYS A 69 -8.54 7.35 2.03
C LYS A 69 -7.27 6.52 2.07
N LEU A 70 -6.33 6.97 2.91
CA LEU A 70 -5.06 6.30 3.19
C LEU A 70 -4.89 6.16 4.70
N GLU A 71 -4.73 4.92 5.18
CA GLU A 71 -4.43 4.63 6.59
C GLU A 71 -2.99 4.14 6.75
N LEU A 72 -2.21 4.85 7.58
CA LEU A 72 -0.78 4.58 7.82
C LEU A 72 -0.44 4.37 9.30
N SER A 73 -1.44 4.10 10.13
CA SER A 73 -1.27 3.91 11.58
C SER A 73 -0.28 2.78 11.91
N ASP A 74 0.35 2.86 13.09
CA ASP A 74 1.29 1.85 13.58
C ASP A 74 2.49 1.58 12.65
N ASN A 75 2.92 2.62 11.93
CA ASN A 75 4.20 2.64 11.21
C ASN A 75 5.23 3.53 11.91
N ARG A 76 6.47 3.51 11.41
CA ARG A 76 7.60 4.30 11.92
C ARG A 76 8.10 5.30 10.89
N ILE A 77 7.16 5.85 10.11
CA ILE A 77 7.45 6.84 9.07
C ILE A 77 7.90 8.13 9.76
N SER A 78 9.16 8.49 9.57
CA SER A 78 9.76 9.68 10.21
C SER A 78 9.90 10.86 9.26
N ASN A 79 9.87 10.61 7.94
CA ASN A 79 9.99 11.60 6.86
C ASN A 79 9.33 11.06 5.57
N GLY A 80 9.17 11.90 4.55
CA GLY A 80 8.74 11.46 3.22
C GLY A 80 7.24 11.61 2.93
N LEU A 81 6.50 12.43 3.69
CA LEU A 81 5.08 12.72 3.40
C LEU A 81 4.91 13.44 2.05
N ASP A 82 5.95 14.10 1.56
CA ASP A 82 6.04 14.66 0.22
C ASP A 82 5.86 13.62 -0.90
N ASN A 83 6.15 12.34 -0.65
CA ASN A 83 5.86 11.27 -1.60
C ASN A 83 4.36 11.03 -1.81
N LEU A 84 3.49 11.64 -0.98
CA LEU A 84 2.03 11.59 -1.13
C LEU A 84 1.47 12.73 -2.00
N MET A 85 2.28 13.73 -2.36
CA MET A 85 1.80 14.97 -3.01
C MET A 85 1.73 14.89 -4.56
N ASN A 86 1.80 13.70 -5.16
CA ASN A 86 1.90 13.53 -6.62
C ASN A 86 0.64 13.00 -7.30
#